data_AF-A0A6C0CFW2-F1
#
_entry.id   AF-A0A6C0CFW2-F1
#
_cell.length_a   1.000
_cell.length_b   1.000
_cell.length_c   1.000
_cell.angle_alpha   90.00
_cell.angle_beta   90.00
_cell.angle_gamma   90.00
#
_symmetry.space_group_name_H-M   'P 1'
#
loop_
_entity.id
_entity.type
_entity.pdbx_description
1 polymer ?
#
loop_
_entity_poly.entity_id
_entity_poly.type
_entity_poly.pdbx_seq_one_letter_code
_entity_poly.pdbx_strand_id
1 'polypeptide(L)'
;MLNCNTCVIGITMLFSSIYLTILKQDKSIFTDFVKLLDSEQKVKYYKIVKERVTAYVLGMVIGVILALYYYSQNPKEKYILCTFLAIIYLTKLGVYYFYPKSPLFLYSLKNTQQTDAWAKIYEEMKSRYKISLLIGFVGYLLLFHGLN
;
A
#
# COMPACT_ATOMS: atom_id res chain seq x y z
N MET A 1 -0.43 3.36 28.20
CA MET A 1 -1.32 2.17 28.27
C MET A 1 -1.53 1.57 26.86
N LEU A 2 -0.46 1.09 26.22
CA LEU A 2 -0.43 0.64 24.80
C LEU A 2 0.48 -0.61 24.61
N ASN A 3 0.43 -1.59 25.51
CA ASN A 3 1.17 -2.85 25.33
C ASN A 3 0.36 -3.83 24.48
N CYS A 4 0.18 -3.52 23.20
CA CYS A 4 -0.48 -4.42 22.26
C CYS A 4 0.24 -4.40 20.90
N ASN A 5 0.69 -5.58 20.46
CA ASN A 5 1.36 -5.75 19.16
C ASN A 5 0.49 -5.26 17.98
N THR A 6 -0.84 -5.30 18.12
CA THR A 6 -1.76 -4.81 17.07
C THR A 6 -1.71 -3.30 16.90
N CYS A 7 -1.42 -2.53 17.96
CA CYS A 7 -1.30 -1.07 17.86
C CYS A 7 -0.06 -0.65 17.08
N VAL A 8 1.07 -1.33 17.27
CA VAL A 8 2.29 -1.07 16.49
C VAL A 8 1.97 -1.22 15.00
N ILE A 9 1.34 -2.34 14.62
CA ILE A 9 1.01 -2.65 13.23
C ILE A 9 -0.03 -1.68 12.68
N GLY A 10 -1.17 -1.53 13.37
CA GLY A 10 -2.31 -0.74 12.89
C GLY A 10 -1.98 0.74 12.73
N ILE A 11 -1.31 1.34 13.72
CA ILE A 11 -0.97 2.77 13.70
C ILE A 11 0.15 3.04 12.69
N THR A 12 1.20 2.21 12.64
CA THR A 12 2.28 2.36 11.66
C THR A 12 1.75 2.32 10.24
N MET A 13 0.88 1.35 9.93
CA MET A 13 0.31 1.19 8.60
C MET A 13 -0.67 2.31 8.25
N LEU A 14 -1.41 2.85 9.23
CA LEU A 14 -2.28 4.01 9.03
C LEU A 14 -1.48 5.24 8.61
N PHE A 15 -0.50 5.65 9.42
CA PHE A 15 0.31 6.83 9.13
C PHE A 15 1.14 6.66 7.85
N SER A 16 1.66 5.46 7.58
CA SER A 16 2.31 5.15 6.31
C SER A 16 1.37 5.34 5.11
N SER A 17 0.13 4.87 5.22
CA SER A 17 -0.88 5.03 4.16
C SER A 17 -1.27 6.50 3.94
N ILE A 18 -1.42 7.27 5.02
CA ILE A 18 -1.71 8.71 4.97
C ILE A 18 -0.55 9.45 4.29
N TYR A 19 0.69 9.18 4.69
CA TYR A 19 1.88 9.79 4.09
C TYR A 19 1.95 9.55 2.58
N LEU A 20 1.75 8.31 2.13
CA LEU A 20 1.78 7.96 0.70
C LEU A 20 0.69 8.66 -0.11
N THR A 21 -0.45 8.97 0.52
CA THR A 21 -1.58 9.63 -0.12
C THR A 21 -1.39 11.14 -0.20
N ILE A 22 -0.89 11.77 0.87
CA ILE A 22 -0.72 13.22 0.97
C ILE A 22 0.52 13.69 0.21
N LEU A 23 1.64 12.97 0.32
CA LEU A 23 2.88 13.41 -0.31
C LEU A 23 2.74 13.32 -1.82
N LYS A 24 2.80 14.48 -2.49
CA LYS A 24 2.65 14.58 -3.95
C LYS A 24 3.67 13.70 -4.65
N GLN A 25 3.16 12.78 -5.47
CA GLN A 25 4.00 11.99 -6.37
C GLN A 25 4.52 12.87 -7.50
N ASP A 26 5.79 12.69 -7.87
CA ASP A 26 6.29 13.30 -9.09
C ASP A 26 5.59 12.67 -10.30
N LYS A 27 4.63 13.41 -10.87
CA LYS A 27 3.86 12.97 -12.02
C LYS A 27 4.71 12.92 -13.30
N SER A 28 5.80 13.68 -13.36
CA SER A 28 6.63 13.81 -14.56
C SER A 28 7.25 12.46 -14.95
N ILE A 29 7.85 11.76 -13.98
CA ILE A 29 8.47 10.44 -14.14
C ILE A 29 7.49 9.44 -14.78
N PHE A 30 6.23 9.46 -14.34
CA PHE A 30 5.19 8.56 -14.87
C PHE A 30 4.73 8.98 -16.26
N THR A 31 4.51 10.27 -16.48
CA THR A 31 4.09 10.78 -17.80
C THR A 31 5.17 10.53 -18.85
N ASP A 32 6.44 10.71 -18.50
CA ASP A 32 7.55 10.54 -19.42
C ASP A 32 7.75 9.08 -19.78
N PHE A 33 7.62 8.17 -18.82
CA PHE A 33 7.59 6.74 -19.10
C PHE A 33 6.45 6.35 -20.06
N VAL A 34 5.23 6.84 -19.81
CA VAL A 34 4.07 6.51 -20.67
C VAL A 34 4.25 7.05 -22.09
N LYS A 35 4.94 8.19 -22.28
CA LYS A 35 5.26 8.72 -23.63
C LYS A 35 6.17 7.79 -24.42
N LEU A 36 7.06 7.04 -23.75
CA LEU A 36 7.98 6.09 -24.38
C LEU A 36 7.29 4.79 -24.85
N LEU A 37 6.04 4.55 -24.43
CA LEU A 37 5.32 3.32 -24.74
C LEU A 37 4.55 3.42 -26.07
N ASP A 38 4.56 2.33 -26.82
CA ASP A 38 3.66 2.16 -27.96
C ASP A 38 2.20 1.91 -27.52
N SER A 39 1.28 1.86 -28.48
CA SER A 39 -0.16 1.69 -28.20
C SER A 39 -0.48 0.39 -27.47
N GLU A 40 0.16 -0.72 -27.85
CA GLU A 40 -0.05 -2.04 -27.24
C GLU A 40 0.49 -2.07 -25.80
N GLN A 41 1.71 -1.54 -25.61
CA GLN A 41 2.35 -1.41 -24.31
C GLN A 41 1.52 -0.53 -23.36
N LYS A 42 0.92 0.56 -23.84
CA LYS A 42 0.02 1.42 -23.04
C LYS A 42 -1.20 0.66 -22.56
N VAL A 43 -1.88 -0.09 -23.44
CA VAL A 43 -3.04 -0.90 -23.06
C VAL A 43 -2.65 -1.92 -21.98
N LYS A 44 -1.53 -2.60 -22.16
CA LYS A 44 -1.03 -3.58 -21.19
C LYS A 44 -0.62 -2.93 -19.86
N TYR A 45 0.03 -1.77 -19.90
CA TYR A 45 0.39 -0.97 -18.72
C TYR A 45 -0.85 -0.61 -17.90
N TYR A 46 -1.84 0.03 -18.52
CA TYR A 46 -3.05 0.46 -17.81
C TYR A 46 -3.88 -0.73 -17.28
N LYS A 47 -3.89 -1.85 -18.00
CA LYS A 47 -4.50 -3.10 -17.50
C LYS A 47 -3.83 -3.56 -16.20
N ILE A 48 -2.50 -3.62 -16.16
CA ILE A 48 -1.74 -4.03 -14.98
C ILE A 48 -1.94 -3.04 -13.82
N VAL A 49 -1.94 -1.73 -14.11
CA VAL A 49 -2.20 -0.70 -13.08
C VAL A 49 -3.60 -0.89 -12.49
N LYS A 50 -4.62 -1.05 -13.33
CA LYS A 50 -6.00 -1.27 -12.89
C LYS A 50 -6.13 -2.54 -12.04
N GLU A 51 -5.52 -3.64 -12.48
CA GLU A 51 -5.54 -4.91 -11.76
C GLU A 51 -4.95 -4.78 -10.35
N ARG A 52 -3.79 -4.12 -10.22
CA ARG A 52 -3.15 -3.88 -8.91
C ARG A 52 -4.00 -3.00 -8.01
N VAL A 53 -4.59 -1.94 -8.55
CA VAL A 53 -5.51 -1.06 -7.80
C VAL A 53 -6.73 -1.86 -7.34
N THR A 54 -7.31 -2.69 -8.20
CA THR A 54 -8.43 -3.57 -7.84
C THR A 54 -8.07 -4.50 -6.69
N ALA A 55 -6.89 -5.14 -6.72
CA ALA A 55 -6.44 -6.01 -5.62
C ALA A 55 -6.33 -5.25 -4.29
N TYR A 56 -5.81 -4.01 -4.31
CA TYR A 56 -5.73 -3.17 -3.12
C TYR A 56 -7.11 -2.76 -2.58
N VAL A 57 -8.02 -2.36 -3.45
CA VAL A 57 -9.39 -1.95 -3.07
C VAL A 57 -10.15 -3.15 -2.52
N LEU A 58 -10.08 -4.30 -3.19
CA LEU A 58 -10.71 -5.54 -2.75
C LEU A 58 -10.18 -5.96 -1.37
N GLY A 59 -8.86 -5.91 -1.16
CA GLY A 59 -8.25 -6.24 0.12
C GLY A 59 -8.71 -5.32 1.26
N MET A 60 -8.91 -4.03 0.98
CA MET A 60 -9.47 -3.09 1.96
C MET A 60 -10.93 -3.40 2.29
N VAL A 61 -11.77 -3.66 1.28
CA VAL A 61 -13.20 -3.98 1.49
C VAL A 61 -13.35 -5.26 2.30
N ILE A 62 -12.63 -6.33 1.93
CA ILE A 62 -12.64 -7.59 2.69
C ILE A 62 -12.12 -7.36 4.11
N GLY A 63 -11.05 -6.57 4.26
CA GLY A 63 -10.50 -6.22 5.57
C GLY A 63 -11.51 -5.53 6.49
N VAL A 64 -12.30 -4.59 5.96
CA VAL A 64 -13.35 -3.90 6.73
C VAL A 64 -14.45 -4.89 7.15
N ILE A 65 -14.90 -5.74 6.23
CA ILE A 65 -15.92 -6.77 6.53
C ILE A 65 -15.42 -7.71 7.63
N LEU A 66 -14.18 -8.19 7.54
CA LEU A 66 -13.59 -9.08 8.54
C LEU A 66 -13.41 -8.38 9.89
N ALA A 67 -13.00 -7.11 9.89
CA ALA A 67 -12.86 -6.35 11.13
C ALA A 67 -14.22 -6.15 11.81
N LEU A 68 -15.27 -5.81 11.06
CA LEU A 68 -16.64 -5.70 11.60
C LEU A 68 -17.16 -7.04 12.13
N TYR A 69 -16.94 -8.13 11.39
CA TYR A 69 -17.29 -9.47 11.83
C TYR A 69 -16.57 -9.85 13.14
N TYR A 70 -15.27 -9.54 13.24
CA TYR A 70 -14.49 -9.78 14.45
C TYR A 70 -15.07 -9.07 15.67
N TYR A 71 -15.50 -7.81 15.55
CA TYR A 71 -16.11 -7.05 16.65
C TYR A 71 -17.50 -7.54 17.04
N SER A 72 -18.27 -8.05 16.08
CA SER A 72 -19.54 -8.70 16.37
C SER A 72 -19.36 -9.92 17.30
N GLN A 73 -18.28 -10.66 17.13
CA GLN A 73 -17.94 -11.82 17.98
C GLN A 73 -17.19 -11.44 19.27
N ASN A 74 -16.48 -10.30 19.28
CA ASN A 74 -15.61 -9.86 20.39
C ASN A 74 -15.95 -8.45 20.88
N PRO A 75 -17.16 -8.22 21.44
CA PRO A 75 -17.61 -6.88 21.84
C PRO A 75 -16.82 -6.28 23.01
N LYS A 76 -16.05 -7.09 23.75
CA LYS A 76 -15.24 -6.66 24.90
C LYS A 76 -13.78 -6.34 24.55
N GLU A 77 -13.43 -6.28 23.27
CA GLU A 77 -12.08 -5.94 22.82
C GLU A 77 -11.66 -4.55 23.34
N LYS A 78 -10.50 -4.48 23.99
CA LYS A 78 -10.00 -3.28 24.67
C LYS A 78 -9.39 -2.28 23.69
N TYR A 79 -8.74 -2.76 22.63
CA TYR A 79 -8.01 -1.94 21.67
C TYR A 79 -8.71 -1.87 20.31
N ILE A 80 -9.96 -1.38 20.31
CA ILE A 80 -10.85 -1.41 19.16
C ILE A 80 -10.20 -0.80 17.90
N LEU A 81 -9.62 0.40 18.00
CA LEU A 81 -9.01 1.04 16.84
C LEU A 81 -7.79 0.27 16.31
N CYS A 82 -6.90 -0.17 17.20
CA CYS A 82 -5.67 -0.87 16.82
C CYS A 82 -5.96 -2.21 16.14
N THR A 83 -6.83 -3.01 16.75
CA THR A 83 -7.19 -4.33 16.22
C THR A 83 -8.00 -4.19 14.92
N PHE A 84 -8.85 -3.16 14.79
CA PHE A 84 -9.56 -2.86 13.54
C PHE A 84 -8.59 -2.54 12.39
N LEU A 85 -7.65 -1.62 12.63
CA LEU A 85 -6.65 -1.24 11.63
C LEU A 85 -5.71 -2.40 11.29
N ALA A 86 -5.29 -3.18 12.29
CA ALA A 86 -4.42 -4.34 12.08
C ALA A 86 -5.10 -5.38 11.17
N ILE A 87 -6.38 -5.72 11.43
CA ILE A 87 -7.14 -6.65 10.59
C ILE A 87 -7.20 -6.11 9.15
N ILE A 88 -7.61 -4.85 8.96
CA ILE A 88 -7.73 -4.27 7.61
C ILE A 88 -6.41 -4.33 6.84
N TYR A 89 -5.31 -3.85 7.44
CA TYR A 89 -4.03 -3.76 6.74
C TYR A 89 -3.38 -5.13 6.51
N LEU A 90 -3.52 -6.07 7.44
CA LEU A 90 -3.03 -7.44 7.25
C LEU A 90 -3.85 -8.18 6.19
N THR A 91 -5.19 -8.05 6.20
CA THR A 91 -6.05 -8.62 5.17
C THR A 91 -5.73 -8.01 3.81
N LYS A 92 -5.59 -6.68 3.71
CA LYS A 92 -5.17 -6.01 2.47
C LYS A 92 -3.86 -6.57 1.94
N LEU A 93 -2.86 -6.75 2.81
CA LEU A 93 -1.56 -7.31 2.45
C LEU A 93 -1.70 -8.75 1.97
N GLY A 94 -2.45 -9.58 2.69
CA GLY A 94 -2.74 -10.97 2.31
C GLY A 94 -3.42 -11.05 0.95
N VAL A 95 -4.52 -10.32 0.75
CA VAL A 95 -5.23 -10.27 -0.53
C VAL A 95 -4.31 -9.80 -1.64
N TYR A 96 -3.50 -8.77 -1.43
CA TYR A 96 -2.55 -8.31 -2.44
C TYR A 96 -1.54 -9.40 -2.83
N TYR A 97 -1.05 -10.21 -1.89
CA TYR A 97 -0.12 -11.29 -2.20
C TYR A 97 -0.77 -12.45 -2.96
N PHE A 98 -1.95 -12.90 -2.52
CA PHE A 98 -2.66 -14.06 -3.09
C PHE A 98 -3.47 -13.75 -4.35
N TYR A 99 -3.85 -12.50 -4.60
CA TYR A 99 -4.59 -12.12 -5.79
C TYR A 99 -3.79 -12.48 -7.06
N PRO A 100 -4.39 -13.18 -8.04
CA PRO A 100 -3.70 -13.55 -9.27
C PRO A 100 -3.33 -12.30 -10.05
N LYS A 101 -2.02 -12.09 -10.24
CA LYS A 101 -1.49 -10.92 -10.93
C LYS A 101 -0.95 -11.27 -12.30
N SER A 102 -1.15 -10.38 -13.26
CA SER A 102 -0.47 -10.42 -14.55
C SER A 102 1.06 -10.40 -14.37
N PRO A 103 1.83 -10.96 -15.32
CA PRO A 103 3.28 -10.89 -15.31
C PRO A 103 3.80 -9.46 -15.15
N LEU A 104 5.03 -9.33 -14.64
CA LEU A 104 5.66 -8.02 -14.47
C LEU A 104 5.69 -7.26 -15.80
N PHE A 105 5.32 -5.99 -15.78
CA PHE A 105 5.32 -5.15 -16.98
C PHE A 105 6.70 -5.05 -17.63
N LEU A 106 7.77 -5.24 -16.84
CA LEU A 106 9.16 -5.31 -17.29
C LEU A 106 9.34 -6.23 -18.51
N TYR A 107 8.66 -7.37 -18.57
CA TYR A 107 8.75 -8.32 -19.69
C TYR A 107 8.10 -7.83 -20.99
N SER A 108 7.46 -6.65 -20.95
CA SER A 108 6.79 -6.03 -22.11
C SER A 108 7.60 -4.86 -22.67
N LEU A 109 8.73 -4.51 -22.05
CA LEU A 109 9.60 -3.43 -22.49
C LEU A 109 10.51 -3.92 -23.61
N LYS A 110 10.74 -3.06 -24.61
CA LYS A 110 11.40 -3.42 -25.87
C LYS A 110 12.82 -2.87 -25.99
N ASN A 111 13.17 -1.84 -25.22
CA ASN A 111 14.47 -1.17 -25.31
C ASN A 111 14.98 -0.69 -23.94
N THR A 112 16.26 -0.32 -23.89
CA THR A 112 16.94 0.13 -22.67
C THR A 112 16.33 1.41 -22.10
N GLN A 113 15.94 2.36 -22.96
CA GLN A 113 15.32 3.62 -22.53
C GLN A 113 14.02 3.38 -21.74
N GLN A 114 13.18 2.45 -22.18
CA GLN A 114 11.97 2.04 -21.48
C GLN A 114 12.30 1.37 -20.14
N THR A 115 13.28 0.46 -20.12
CA THR A 115 13.71 -0.24 -18.91
C THR A 115 14.29 0.70 -17.86
N ASP A 116 15.11 1.67 -18.27
CA ASP A 116 15.70 2.68 -17.38
C ASP A 116 14.63 3.60 -16.80
N ALA A 117 13.67 4.03 -17.63
CA ALA A 117 12.54 4.82 -17.17
C ALA A 117 11.64 4.05 -16.19
N TRP A 118 11.42 2.75 -16.43
CA TRP A 118 10.70 1.88 -15.49
C TRP A 118 11.47 1.69 -14.17
N ALA A 119 12.79 1.52 -14.24
CA ALA A 119 13.63 1.40 -13.06
C ALA A 119 13.59 2.66 -12.19
N LYS A 120 13.61 3.85 -12.81
CA LYS A 120 13.42 5.13 -12.10
C LYS A 120 12.08 5.20 -11.37
N ILE A 121 10.98 4.82 -12.02
CA ILE A 121 9.66 4.71 -11.39
C ILE A 121 9.71 3.75 -10.19
N TYR A 122 10.31 2.58 -10.39
CA TYR A 122 10.37 1.55 -9.37
C TYR A 122 11.14 2.00 -8.13
N GLU A 123 12.33 2.59 -8.31
CA GLU A 123 13.15 3.10 -7.21
C GLU A 123 12.46 4.25 -6.48
N GLU A 124 11.82 5.17 -7.19
CA GLU A 124 11.04 6.26 -6.59
C GLU A 124 9.91 5.71 -5.70
N MET A 125 9.10 4.79 -6.21
CA MET A 125 8.02 4.18 -5.43
C MET A 125 8.53 3.39 -4.23
N LYS A 126 9.63 2.65 -4.39
CA LYS A 126 10.27 1.87 -3.32
C LYS A 126 10.82 2.78 -2.23
N SER A 127 11.47 3.88 -2.60
CA SER A 127 11.98 4.88 -1.65
C SER A 127 10.82 5.51 -0.85
N ARG A 128 9.78 5.97 -1.55
CA ARG A 128 8.59 6.56 -0.91
C ARG A 128 7.92 5.59 0.07
N TYR A 129 7.80 4.31 -0.29
CA TYR A 129 7.24 3.29 0.59
C TYR A 129 8.09 3.03 1.84
N LYS A 130 9.42 2.98 1.72
CA LYS A 130 10.32 2.85 2.89
C LYS A 130 10.19 4.05 3.83
N ILE A 131 10.21 5.26 3.27
CA ILE A 131 10.06 6.51 4.04
C ILE A 131 8.69 6.54 4.74
N SER A 132 7.63 6.13 4.06
CA SER A 132 6.29 6.11 4.65
C SER A 132 6.20 5.16 5.84
N LEU A 133 6.84 3.99 5.77
CA LEU A 133 6.90 3.06 6.89
C LEU A 133 7.69 3.62 8.07
N LEU A 134 8.82 4.29 7.81
CA LEU A 134 9.61 4.95 8.85
C LEU A 134 8.80 6.04 9.55
N ILE A 135 8.15 6.91 8.77
CA ILE A 135 7.27 7.97 9.30
C ILE A 135 6.10 7.37 10.07
N GLY A 136 5.51 6.28 9.56
CA GLY A 136 4.44 5.58 10.25
C GLY A 136 4.88 5.04 11.61
N PHE A 137 6.08 4.46 11.69
CA PHE A 137 6.62 3.93 12.93
C PHE A 137 6.98 5.02 13.93
N VAL A 138 7.58 6.12 13.47
CA VAL A 138 7.83 7.31 14.29
C VAL A 138 6.51 7.89 14.81
N GLY A 139 5.47 7.95 13.97
CA GLY A 139 4.12 8.36 14.38
C GLY A 139 3.55 7.49 15.50
N TYR A 140 3.74 6.16 15.42
CA TYR A 140 3.40 5.25 16.51
C TYR A 140 4.19 5.56 17.80
N LEU A 141 5.50 5.75 17.73
CA LEU A 141 6.34 6.03 18.90
C LEU A 141 5.97 7.35 19.59
N LEU A 142 5.64 8.39 18.82
CA LEU A 142 5.21 9.68 19.34
C LEU A 142 3.87 9.57 20.05
N LEU A 143 2.90 8.85 19.48
CA LEU A 143 1.62 8.58 20.15
C LEU A 143 1.83 7.73 21.41
N PHE A 144 2.71 6.73 21.36
CA PHE A 144 3.00 5.89 22.51
C PHE A 144 3.61 6.68 23.69
N HIS A 145 4.56 7.57 23.41
CA HIS A 145 5.20 8.38 24.45
C HIS A 145 4.35 9.57 24.88
N GLY A 146 3.57 10.18 23.99
CA GLY A 146 2.71 11.32 24.31
C GLY A 146 1.40 10.96 25.03
N LEU A 147 0.98 9.69 24.99
CA LEU A 147 -0.19 9.16 25.70
C LEU A 147 0.18 8.31 26.95
N ASN A 148 1.46 8.27 27.32
CA ASN A 148 1.97 7.74 28.59
C ASN A 148 2.35 8.90 29.51
#